data_AF-A0A1G0CJ88-F1
#
_entry.id   AF-A0A1G0CJ88-F1
#
_cell.length_a   1.000
_cell.length_b   1.000
_cell.length_c   1.000
_cell.angle_alpha   90.00
_cell.angle_beta   90.00
_cell.angle_gamma   90.00
#
_symmetry.space_group_name_H-M   'P 1'
#
loop_
_entity.id
_entity.type
_entity.pdbx_description
1 polymer ?
#
loop_
_entity_poly.entity_id
_entity_poly.type
_entity_poly.pdbx_seq_one_letter_code
_entity_poly.pdbx_strand_id
1 'polypeptide(L)'
;MSESSSFEVTSTQHRVLGKQIRLRLADDLVLSLTPAEASSLAFALIAVRDRISPEREIYMSPIASDGAFVGTVRDSGISIAIPDGALDLGWTNVGKLAEMLAVAI
;
A
#
# COMPACT_ATOMS: atom_id res chain seq x y z
N MET A 1 -2.88 -23.60 -9.06
CA MET A 1 -3.25 -22.99 -7.77
C MET A 1 -3.26 -21.50 -8.01
N SER A 2 -4.43 -20.87 -8.00
CA SER A 2 -4.53 -19.42 -8.19
C SER A 2 -3.94 -18.77 -6.95
N GLU A 3 -2.84 -18.02 -7.09
CA GLU A 3 -2.38 -17.15 -6.02
C GLU A 3 -3.53 -16.18 -5.72
N SER A 4 -4.13 -16.30 -4.53
CA SER A 4 -4.96 -15.23 -3.99
C SER A 4 -4.09 -13.97 -4.00
N SER A 5 -4.41 -13.01 -4.85
CA SER A 5 -3.64 -11.78 -4.97
C SER A 5 -3.58 -11.13 -3.59
N SER A 6 -2.39 -11.11 -2.97
CA SER A 6 -2.18 -10.66 -1.59
C SER A 6 -2.57 -9.20 -1.36
N PHE A 7 -2.83 -8.46 -2.43
CA PHE A 7 -3.35 -7.11 -2.40
C PHE A 7 -4.13 -6.79 -3.68
N GLU A 8 -4.98 -5.78 -3.61
CA GLU A 8 -5.75 -5.23 -4.71
C GLU A 8 -5.79 -3.70 -4.60
N VAL A 9 -5.72 -3.01 -5.73
CA VAL A 9 -5.86 -1.55 -5.81
C VAL A 9 -6.95 -1.21 -6.80
N THR A 10 -7.94 -0.42 -6.37
CA THR A 10 -9.04 0.04 -7.24
C THR A 10 -9.28 1.53 -7.07
N SER A 11 -9.72 2.18 -8.14
CA SER A 11 -10.16 3.59 -8.09
C SER A 11 -11.68 3.65 -7.96
N THR A 12 -12.18 4.44 -7.03
CA THR A 12 -13.62 4.66 -6.80
C THR A 12 -13.91 6.16 -6.72
N GLN A 13 -15.01 6.60 -7.35
CA GLN A 13 -15.49 7.97 -7.22
C GLN A 13 -16.48 8.06 -6.05
N HIS A 14 -16.09 8.72 -4.95
CA HIS A 14 -17.00 9.04 -3.87
C HIS A 14 -17.71 10.36 -4.15
N ARG A 15 -19.02 10.44 -3.84
CA ARG A 15 -19.84 11.61 -4.17
C ARG A 15 -19.39 12.88 -3.45
N VAL A 16 -18.97 12.76 -2.20
CA VAL A 16 -18.61 13.91 -1.34
C VAL A 16 -17.10 14.10 -1.24
N LEU A 17 -16.33 13.01 -1.26
CA LEU A 17 -14.89 13.02 -0.98
C LEU A 17 -14.04 12.95 -2.25
N GLY A 18 -14.68 13.00 -3.43
CA GLY A 18 -14.00 12.91 -4.71
C GLY A 18 -13.43 11.52 -4.98
N LYS A 19 -12.39 11.47 -5.82
CA LYS A 19 -11.70 10.23 -6.19
C LYS A 19 -10.97 9.64 -4.98
N GLN A 20 -11.11 8.34 -4.78
CA GLN A 20 -10.46 7.56 -3.74
C GLN A 20 -9.80 6.34 -4.37
N ILE A 21 -8.61 6.00 -3.90
CA ILE A 21 -7.87 4.80 -4.27
C ILE A 21 -8.04 3.83 -3.11
N ARG A 22 -8.75 2.74 -3.34
CA ARG A 22 -8.98 1.70 -2.35
C ARG A 22 -7.88 0.66 -2.47
N LEU A 23 -7.04 0.58 -1.43
CA LEU A 23 -6.02 -0.44 -1.26
C LEU A 23 -6.57 -1.52 -0.31
N ARG A 24 -6.66 -2.74 -0.80
CA ARG A 24 -6.98 -3.93 0.00
C ARG A 24 -5.72 -4.77 0.15
N LEU A 25 -5.36 -5.11 1.39
CA LEU A 25 -4.20 -5.93 1.75
C LEU A 25 -4.71 -7.17 2.46
N ALA A 26 -4.41 -8.34 1.89
CA ALA A 26 -5.10 -9.58 2.20
C ALA A 26 -6.63 -9.37 2.14
N ASP A 27 -7.40 -10.09 2.95
CA ASP A 27 -8.85 -9.87 3.09
C ASP A 27 -9.21 -8.95 4.26
N ASP A 28 -8.21 -8.51 5.05
CA ASP A 28 -8.44 -8.00 6.41
C ASP A 28 -8.19 -6.49 6.56
N LEU A 29 -7.34 -5.87 5.73
CA LEU A 29 -7.06 -4.44 5.79
C LEU A 29 -7.49 -3.74 4.51
N VAL A 30 -8.37 -2.75 4.66
CA VAL A 30 -8.83 -1.90 3.56
C VAL A 30 -8.56 -0.44 3.91
N LEU A 31 -7.76 0.22 3.08
CA LEU A 31 -7.44 1.62 3.19
C LEU A 31 -8.07 2.40 2.02
N SER A 32 -8.70 3.52 2.34
CA SER A 32 -9.13 4.51 1.35
C SER A 32 -8.15 5.66 1.34
N LEU A 33 -7.48 5.85 0.22
CA LEU A 33 -6.45 6.86 0.02
C LEU A 33 -6.99 7.96 -0.89
N THR A 34 -6.71 9.21 -0.56
CA THR A 34 -6.75 10.29 -1.55
C THR A 34 -5.69 10.05 -2.64
N PRO A 35 -5.82 10.67 -3.83
CA PRO A 35 -4.80 10.56 -4.88
C PRO A 35 -3.39 10.98 -4.43
N ALA A 36 -3.31 12.00 -3.56
CA ALA A 36 -2.03 12.47 -3.01
C ALA A 36 -1.41 11.46 -2.02
N GLU A 37 -2.22 10.83 -1.17
CA GLU A 37 -1.76 9.77 -0.26
C GLU A 37 -1.32 8.52 -1.04
N ALA A 38 -2.09 8.10 -2.05
CA ALA A 38 -1.72 6.99 -2.93
C ALA A 38 -0.39 7.26 -3.65
N SER A 39 -0.19 8.48 -4.15
CA SER A 39 1.08 8.92 -4.76
C SER A 39 2.24 8.86 -3.76
N SER A 40 2.02 9.40 -2.56
CA SER A 40 3.04 9.44 -1.50
C SER A 40 3.47 8.04 -1.06
N LEU A 41 2.51 7.13 -0.90
CA LEU A 41 2.78 5.73 -0.58
C LEU A 41 3.52 5.01 -1.72
N ALA A 42 3.10 5.22 -2.97
CA ALA A 42 3.78 4.65 -4.13
C ALA A 42 5.25 5.09 -4.20
N PHE A 43 5.52 6.39 -4.00
CA PHE A 43 6.89 6.90 -3.98
C PHE A 43 7.71 6.33 -2.83
N ALA A 44 7.14 6.24 -1.62
CA ALA A 44 7.83 5.67 -0.47
C ALA A 44 8.23 4.20 -0.72
N LEU A 45 7.31 3.39 -1.27
CA LEU A 45 7.56 1.99 -1.62
C LEU A 45 8.68 1.83 -2.65
N ILE A 46 8.70 2.67 -3.70
CA ILE A 46 9.76 2.66 -4.71
C ILE A 46 11.09 3.10 -4.09
N ALA A 47 11.10 4.16 -3.29
CA ALA A 47 12.31 4.70 -2.70
C ALA A 47 13.02 3.69 -1.79
N VAL A 48 12.28 2.93 -0.97
CA VAL A 48 12.88 1.87 -0.13
C VAL A 48 13.29 0.64 -0.95
N ARG A 49 12.48 0.23 -1.95
CA ARG A 49 12.79 -0.90 -2.84
C ARG A 49 14.11 -0.66 -3.59
N ASP A 50 14.27 0.53 -4.14
CA ASP A 50 15.43 0.90 -4.96
C ASP A 50 16.61 1.36 -4.10
N ARG A 51 16.50 1.26 -2.77
CA ARG A 51 17.53 1.69 -1.79
C ARG A 51 17.95 3.15 -1.93
N ILE A 52 17.07 3.99 -2.47
CA ILE A 52 17.24 5.44 -2.52
C ILE A 52 17.05 6.02 -1.11
N SER A 53 16.10 5.45 -0.35
CA SER A 53 15.87 5.77 1.06
C SER A 53 16.45 4.68 1.97
N PRO A 54 17.18 5.02 3.05
CA PRO A 54 17.64 4.07 4.05
C PRO A 54 16.59 3.74 5.11
N GLU A 55 15.40 4.35 5.04
CA GLU A 55 14.34 4.19 6.02
C GLU A 55 13.88 2.74 6.14
N ARG A 56 13.60 2.34 7.39
CA ARG A 56 13.19 0.96 7.71
C ARG A 56 11.71 0.80 8.00
N GLU A 57 10.98 1.90 8.03
CA GLU A 57 9.55 1.91 8.32
C GLU A 57 8.83 2.88 7.38
N ILE A 58 7.64 2.49 6.93
CA ILE A 58 6.70 3.34 6.20
C ILE A 58 5.42 3.36 7.01
N TYR A 59 5.04 4.55 7.48
CA TYR A 59 3.79 4.78 8.19
C TYR A 59 2.93 5.77 7.42
N MET A 60 1.64 5.47 7.28
CA MET A 60 0.64 6.40 6.75
C MET A 60 -0.71 6.13 7.41
N SER A 61 -1.33 7.17 7.96
CA SER A 61 -2.72 7.15 8.41
C SER A 61 -3.54 7.98 7.43
N PRO A 62 -4.27 7.35 6.48
CA PRO A 62 -5.03 8.06 5.47
C PRO A 62 -6.24 8.78 6.08
N ILE A 63 -6.51 10.00 5.63
CA ILE A 63 -7.60 10.82 6.19
C ILE A 63 -9.00 10.22 5.95
N ALA A 64 -9.13 9.39 4.91
CA ALA A 64 -10.40 8.77 4.51
C ALA A 64 -10.54 7.32 5.02
N SER A 65 -9.70 6.88 5.96
CA SER A 65 -9.68 5.51 6.45
C SER A 65 -9.55 5.45 7.98
N ASP A 66 -10.21 4.47 8.59
CA ASP A 66 -10.06 4.17 10.02
C ASP A 66 -8.80 3.34 10.34
N GLY A 67 -8.10 2.88 9.30
CA GLY A 67 -6.86 2.11 9.40
C GLY A 67 -5.60 2.92 9.08
N ALA A 68 -4.45 2.28 9.24
CA ALA A 68 -3.16 2.83 8.83
C ALA A 68 -2.38 1.79 8.01
N PHE A 69 -1.57 2.27 7.08
CA PHE A 69 -0.50 1.48 6.49
C PHE A 69 0.71 1.54 7.43
N VAL A 70 1.18 0.37 7.88
CA VAL A 70 2.39 0.25 8.69
C VAL A 70 3.26 -0.85 8.07
N GLY A 71 4.33 -0.45 7.38
CA GLY A 71 5.25 -1.35 6.71
C GLY A 71 6.63 -1.32 7.34
N THR A 72 7.19 -2.46 7.69
CA THR A 72 8.59 -2.62 8.11
C THR A 72 9.41 -3.17 6.94
N VAL A 73 10.43 -2.44 6.53
CA VAL A 73 11.37 -2.85 5.49
C VAL A 73 12.30 -3.93 6.02
N ARG A 74 12.46 -5.00 5.25
CA ARG A 74 13.34 -6.14 5.51
C ARG A 74 14.25 -6.36 4.30
N ASP A 75 15.31 -7.14 4.47
CA ASP A 75 16.24 -7.44 3.37
C ASP A 75 15.54 -8.09 2.16
N SER A 76 14.50 -8.87 2.42
CA SER A 76 13.73 -9.59 1.39
C SER A 76 12.51 -8.82 0.85
N GLY A 77 12.14 -7.67 1.41
CA GLY A 77 10.89 -6.99 1.06
C GLY A 77 10.32 -6.07 2.14
N ILE A 78 9.00 -6.04 2.27
CA ILE A 78 8.28 -5.29 3.31
C ILE A 78 7.29 -6.22 4.02
N SER A 79 7.27 -6.14 5.34
CA SER A 79 6.27 -6.76 6.22
C SER A 79 5.24 -5.70 6.57
N ILE A 80 3.99 -5.86 6.14
CA ILE A 80 2.91 -4.89 6.38
C ILE A 80 2.02 -5.40 7.50
N ALA A 81 1.80 -4.59 8.53
CA ALA A 81 0.88 -4.95 9.62
C ALA A 81 -0.57 -5.00 9.09
N ILE A 82 -1.27 -6.08 9.44
CA ILE A 82 -2.70 -6.29 9.20
C ILE A 82 -3.35 -6.73 10.53
N PRO A 83 -4.69 -6.65 10.69
CA PRO A 83 -5.34 -6.97 11.96
C PRO A 83 -4.92 -8.31 12.58
N ASP A 84 -4.81 -9.36 11.75
CA ASP A 84 -4.49 -10.72 12.19
C ASP A 84 -3.01 -11.12 11.97
N GLY A 85 -2.11 -10.14 11.91
CA GLY A 85 -0.66 -10.38 11.88
C GLY A 85 0.10 -9.48 10.91
N ALA A 86 0.81 -10.10 9.98
CA ALA A 86 1.60 -9.38 8.99
C ALA A 86 1.49 -10.03 7.61
N LEU A 87 1.42 -9.18 6.59
CA LEU A 87 1.54 -9.56 5.19
C LEU A 87 2.96 -9.26 4.70
N ASP A 88 3.73 -10.31 4.41
CA ASP A 88 5.06 -10.18 3.84
C ASP A 88 4.99 -10.10 2.31
N LEU A 89 5.49 -9.00 1.75
CA LEU A 89 5.64 -8.79 0.31
C LEU A 89 7.12 -8.77 -0.07
N GLY A 90 7.52 -9.67 -0.97
CA GLY A 90 8.84 -9.60 -1.61
C GLY A 90 8.97 -8.38 -2.53
N TRP A 91 10.20 -7.96 -2.83
CA TRP A 91 10.47 -6.74 -3.59
C TRP A 91 9.75 -6.61 -4.95
N THR A 92 9.56 -7.73 -5.66
CA THR A 92 8.76 -7.76 -6.90
C THR A 92 7.32 -7.31 -6.66
N ASN A 93 6.70 -7.80 -5.57
CA ASN A 93 5.33 -7.47 -5.22
C ASN A 93 5.20 -6.06 -4.62
N VAL A 94 6.22 -5.59 -3.89
CA VAL A 94 6.31 -4.19 -3.47
C VAL A 94 6.32 -3.25 -4.69
N GLY A 95 7.09 -3.59 -5.72
CA GLY A 95 7.11 -2.85 -6.98
C GLY A 95 5.76 -2.82 -7.68
N LYS A 96 5.10 -3.98 -7.79
CA LYS A 96 3.75 -4.07 -8.38
C LYS A 96 2.72 -3.26 -7.59
N LEU A 97 2.74 -3.32 -6.26
CA LEU A 97 1.86 -2.52 -5.42
C LEU A 97 2.04 -1.02 -5.67
N ALA A 98 3.29 -0.54 -5.72
CA ALA A 98 3.58 0.86 -6.00
C ALA A 98 3.10 1.29 -7.39
N GLU A 99 3.31 0.46 -8.42
CA GLU A 99 2.82 0.71 -9.78
C GLU A 99 1.29 0.76 -9.83
N MET A 100 0.61 -0.21 -9.21
CA MET A 100 -0.85 -0.25 -9.16
C MET A 100 -1.44 0.97 -8.44
N LEU A 101 -0.81 1.43 -7.36
CA LEU A 101 -1.18 2.68 -6.69
C LEU A 101 -1.01 3.88 -7.63
N ALA A 102 0.10 3.97 -8.36
CA ALA A 102 0.38 5.08 -9.27
C ALA A 102 -0.61 5.13 -10.46
N VAL A 103 -0.97 3.98 -11.02
CA VAL A 103 -1.94 3.88 -12.14
C VAL A 103 -3.37 4.19 -11.70
N ALA A 104 -3.72 3.98 -10.43
CA ALA A 104 -5.06 4.21 -9.92
C ALA A 104 -5.38 5.69 -9.60
N ILE A 105 -4.36 6.56 -9.55
CA ILE A 105 -4.46 8.02 -9.31
C ILE A 105 -5.22 8.73 -10.41
#